data_AF-A0A8X6YR98-F1
#
_entry.id   AF-A0A8X6YR98-F1
#
_cell.length_a   1.000
_cell.length_b   1.000
_cell.length_c   1.000
_cell.angle_alpha   90.00
_cell.angle_beta   90.00
_cell.angle_gamma   90.00
#
_symmetry.space_group_name_H-M   'P 1'
#
loop_
_entity.id
_entity.type
_entity.pdbx_description
1 polymer ?
#
loop_
_entity_poly.entity_id
_entity_poly.type
_entity_poly.pdbx_seq_one_letter_code
_entity_poly.pdbx_strand_id
1 'polypeptide(L)'
;MASQRKVDEDFVNYFKNGNPDPGVVREMIAQGCNVHTRDRYFNTVLHLAMRYCYNKLAVVSVLLNAGANPNSTNVFRKTPLQIAIKCGQEMPVINELIKFGANINLLDGEDNSALHCAVANFRQPVVDAFLKLKADVNIKNSHGNNVLHQCVLCDDLYTIRKILQSKDYSADINAKNNNDETPLMLAVKSGNYEIVKELLSFEASVLIPDKYGSSLLHAALKKPDPNLNLIGELVRYDADICSYDMELSSPLHLALDRYFSHPSDKLETAKTLLIYDALRNSDRTAWCKSNIGSKYGGILPELLEFYKKCLDEVKKMKSELIHGNYSFLEFVIEGLNNKALFQKRTIYKTSTVNQILHICKEYPIYRKIIASRLEKIDLRSKLMDIDVYVQKENECKIFLDLDSVFTLSHYLTNLDLLNLIEAFSDLQAPCQDFGSLTLSSRKPEKRKYDSDH
;
A
#
# COMPACT_ATOMS: atom_id res chain seq x y z
N MET A 1 49.38 33.16 0.09
CA MET A 1 48.70 31.85 0.08
C MET A 1 48.58 31.23 1.47
N ALA A 2 49.63 31.18 2.29
CA ALA A 2 49.56 30.61 3.64
C ALA A 2 48.60 31.37 4.59
N SER A 3 48.52 32.71 4.47
CA SER A 3 47.60 33.54 5.26
C SER A 3 46.12 33.26 4.94
N GLN A 4 45.75 33.25 3.65
CA GLN A 4 44.37 32.97 3.24
C GLN A 4 43.93 31.55 3.61
N ARG A 5 44.82 30.55 3.45
CA ARG A 5 44.54 29.18 3.88
C ARG A 5 44.18 29.09 5.36
N LYS A 6 44.89 29.84 6.20
CA LYS A 6 44.62 29.87 7.64
C LYS A 6 43.28 30.52 7.95
N VAL A 7 42.95 31.65 7.30
CA VAL A 7 41.66 32.33 7.44
C VAL A 7 40.50 31.40 7.06
N ASP A 8 40.63 30.70 5.94
CA ASP A 8 39.64 29.73 5.46
C ASP A 8 39.51 28.51 6.40
N GLU A 9 40.61 28.06 7.00
CA GLU A 9 40.62 26.98 8.00
C GLU A 9 39.95 27.40 9.31
N ASP A 10 40.22 28.62 9.79
CA ASP A 10 39.58 29.20 10.97
C ASP A 10 38.06 29.35 10.73
N PHE A 11 37.65 29.75 9.53
CA PHE A 11 36.24 29.83 9.13
C PHE A 11 35.55 28.44 9.16
N VAL A 12 36.21 27.41 8.62
CA VAL A 12 35.72 26.02 8.71
C VAL A 12 35.60 25.55 10.16
N ASN A 13 36.60 25.83 10.99
CA ASN A 13 36.61 25.42 12.40
C ASN A 13 35.53 26.14 13.21
N TYR A 14 35.21 27.39 12.86
CA TYR A 14 34.12 28.14 13.47
C TYR A 14 32.76 27.43 13.35
N PHE A 15 32.44 26.87 12.18
CA PHE A 15 31.21 26.07 12.01
C PHE A 15 31.25 24.73 12.76
N LYS A 16 32.42 24.08 12.83
CA LYS A 16 32.57 22.80 13.56
C LYS A 16 32.34 22.95 15.07
N ASN A 17 32.52 24.15 15.62
CA ASN A 17 32.24 24.45 17.02
C ASN A 17 30.73 24.53 17.33
N GLY A 18 29.85 24.48 16.32
CA GLY A 18 28.41 24.21 16.48
C GLY A 18 27.51 25.39 16.85
N ASN A 19 28.05 26.54 17.24
CA ASN A 19 27.25 27.73 17.57
C ASN A 19 27.72 29.01 16.84
N PRO A 20 27.69 29.05 15.50
CA PRO A 20 28.01 30.25 14.76
C PRO A 20 26.96 31.33 15.00
N ASP A 21 27.43 32.57 15.18
CA ASP A 21 26.59 33.77 15.24
C ASP A 21 26.49 34.39 13.83
N PRO A 22 25.28 34.73 13.33
CA PRO A 22 25.11 35.27 11.98
C PRO A 22 25.80 36.62 11.77
N GLY A 23 26.00 37.43 12.81
CA GLY A 23 26.78 38.67 12.75
C GLY A 23 28.27 38.39 12.52
N VAL A 24 28.84 37.47 13.30
CA VAL A 24 30.24 37.04 13.16
C VAL A 24 30.48 36.40 11.78
N VAL A 25 29.55 35.57 11.29
CA VAL A 25 29.66 34.98 9.95
C VAL A 25 29.68 36.06 8.86
N ARG A 26 28.84 37.09 8.97
CA ARG A 26 28.86 38.23 8.02
C ARG A 26 30.18 38.97 8.05
N GLU A 27 30.72 39.22 9.24
CA GLU A 27 32.00 39.90 9.40
C GLU A 27 33.15 39.08 8.80
N MET A 28 33.21 37.76 9.07
CA MET A 28 34.21 36.86 8.50
C MET A 28 34.16 36.85 6.96
N ILE A 29 32.97 36.82 6.37
CA ILE A 29 32.79 36.91 4.91
C ILE A 29 33.25 38.27 4.38
N ALA A 30 32.91 39.37 5.06
CA ALA A 30 33.35 40.72 4.70
C ALA A 30 34.87 40.89 4.79
N GLN A 31 35.53 40.18 5.69
CA GLN A 31 36.99 40.11 5.83
C GLN A 31 37.66 39.21 4.75
N GLY A 32 36.88 38.62 3.83
CA GLY A 32 37.39 37.85 2.70
C GLY A 32 37.43 36.34 2.89
N CYS A 33 36.71 35.78 3.89
CA CYS A 33 36.53 34.33 3.99
C CYS A 33 35.75 33.79 2.78
N ASN A 34 36.23 32.70 2.20
CA ASN A 34 35.58 32.11 1.03
C ASN A 34 34.43 31.15 1.44
N VAL A 35 33.20 31.46 1.04
CA VAL A 35 32.01 30.61 1.30
C VAL A 35 32.04 29.26 0.57
N HIS A 36 32.96 29.07 -0.36
CA HIS A 36 33.20 27.81 -1.06
C HIS A 36 34.36 26.99 -0.47
N THR A 37 34.96 27.46 0.62
CA THR A 37 36.00 26.73 1.35
C THR A 37 35.51 25.35 1.76
N ARG A 38 36.41 24.37 1.64
CA ARG A 38 36.15 22.96 1.89
C ARG A 38 37.05 22.40 2.98
N ASP A 39 36.50 21.56 3.85
CA ASP A 39 37.30 20.75 4.77
C ASP A 39 37.94 19.54 4.08
N ARG A 40 38.67 18.71 4.84
CA ARG A 40 39.32 17.48 4.34
C ARG A 40 38.36 16.43 3.76
N TYR A 41 37.07 16.54 4.05
CA TYR A 41 36.01 15.67 3.50
C TYR A 41 35.21 16.39 2.42
N PHE A 42 35.74 17.48 1.88
CA PHE A 42 35.10 18.30 0.85
C PHE A 42 33.75 18.91 1.29
N ASN A 43 33.47 18.97 2.59
CA ASN A 43 32.31 19.69 3.11
C ASN A 43 32.56 21.19 2.95
N THR A 44 31.67 21.88 2.24
CA THR A 44 31.64 23.35 2.26
C THR A 44 31.16 23.86 3.62
N VAL A 45 31.34 25.16 3.91
CA VAL A 45 30.80 25.76 5.14
C VAL A 45 29.28 25.58 5.28
N LEU A 46 28.55 25.50 4.16
CA LEU A 46 27.11 25.19 4.17
C LEU A 46 26.83 23.74 4.61
N HIS A 47 27.65 22.76 4.21
CA HIS A 47 27.56 21.39 4.72
C HIS A 47 27.84 21.33 6.23
N LEU A 48 28.86 22.07 6.68
CA LEU A 48 29.25 22.13 8.09
C LEU A 48 28.14 22.78 8.93
N ALA A 49 27.53 23.86 8.43
CA ALA A 49 26.37 24.48 9.06
C ALA A 49 25.21 23.47 9.22
N MET A 50 24.90 22.69 8.18
CA MET A 50 23.83 21.69 8.25
C MET A 50 24.14 20.54 9.21
N ARG A 51 25.42 20.21 9.40
CA ARG A 51 25.86 19.11 10.25
C ARG A 51 25.97 19.48 11.73
N TYR A 52 26.55 20.65 12.02
CA TYR A 52 26.96 21.02 13.37
C TYR A 52 26.09 22.12 13.99
N CYS A 53 25.34 22.88 13.19
CA CYS A 53 24.59 24.03 13.65
C CYS A 53 23.10 23.75 13.55
N TYR A 54 22.50 23.26 14.64
CA TYR A 54 21.10 22.89 14.65
C TYR A 54 20.18 24.12 14.64
N ASN A 55 19.25 24.17 13.66
CA ASN A 55 18.20 25.18 13.55
C ASN A 55 18.68 26.64 13.52
N LYS A 56 19.84 26.90 12.92
CA LYS A 56 20.42 28.25 12.78
C LYS A 56 20.04 28.91 11.45
N LEU A 57 18.74 29.09 11.21
CA LEU A 57 18.21 29.64 9.94
C LEU A 57 18.95 30.92 9.49
N ALA A 58 19.15 31.88 10.39
CA ALA A 58 19.84 33.14 10.05
C ALA A 58 21.27 32.93 9.53
N VAL A 59 22.00 31.95 10.06
CA VAL A 59 23.35 31.62 9.59
C VAL A 59 23.32 31.00 8.19
N VAL A 60 22.35 30.12 7.95
CA VAL A 60 22.12 29.50 6.64
C VAL A 60 21.79 30.56 5.59
N SER A 61 20.87 31.46 5.91
CA SER A 61 20.51 32.58 5.03
C SER A 61 21.70 33.49 4.74
N VAL A 62 22.58 33.76 5.72
CA VAL A 62 23.81 34.54 5.47
C VAL A 62 24.71 33.84 4.46
N LEU A 63 24.97 32.54 4.64
CA LEU A 63 25.82 31.78 3.72
C LEU A 63 25.24 31.74 2.29
N LEU A 64 23.93 31.48 2.18
CA LEU A 64 23.25 31.39 0.89
C LEU A 64 23.22 32.74 0.15
N ASN A 65 22.92 33.84 0.86
CA ASN A 65 22.96 35.18 0.29
C ASN A 65 24.38 35.61 -0.12
N ALA A 66 25.40 35.09 0.55
CA ALA A 66 26.79 35.29 0.18
C ALA A 66 27.25 34.40 -0.99
N GLY A 67 26.34 33.63 -1.61
CA GLY A 67 26.61 32.82 -2.80
C GLY A 67 27.02 31.38 -2.53
N ALA A 68 26.87 30.86 -1.31
CA ALA A 68 27.13 29.44 -1.04
C ALA A 68 26.25 28.55 -1.92
N ASN A 69 26.86 27.66 -2.71
CA ASN A 69 26.13 26.78 -3.63
C ASN A 69 25.44 25.63 -2.87
N PRO A 70 24.09 25.59 -2.81
CA PRO A 70 23.33 24.56 -2.10
C PRO A 70 23.38 23.17 -2.76
N ASN A 71 23.93 23.07 -3.97
CA ASN A 71 24.09 21.83 -4.73
C ASN A 71 25.54 21.31 -4.73
N SER A 72 26.44 21.93 -3.95
CA SER A 72 27.79 21.42 -3.77
C SER A 72 27.75 20.02 -3.16
N THR A 73 28.65 19.13 -3.56
CA THR A 73 28.77 17.80 -2.98
C THR A 73 30.08 17.64 -2.20
N ASN A 74 30.04 16.83 -1.15
CA ASN A 74 31.22 16.40 -0.40
C ASN A 74 31.81 15.08 -0.96
N VAL A 75 32.83 14.50 -0.29
CA VAL A 75 33.46 13.24 -0.76
C VAL A 75 32.48 12.05 -0.84
N PHE A 76 31.36 12.10 -0.13
CA PHE A 76 30.30 11.09 -0.17
C PHE A 76 29.19 11.42 -1.16
N ARG A 77 29.44 12.38 -2.07
CA ARG A 77 28.45 12.96 -3.00
C ARG A 77 27.22 13.58 -2.32
N LYS A 78 27.25 13.81 -1.00
CA LYS A 78 26.10 14.36 -0.26
C LYS A 78 26.00 15.87 -0.45
N THR A 79 24.80 16.36 -0.69
CA THR A 79 24.49 17.80 -0.72
C THR A 79 24.23 18.35 0.68
N PRO A 80 24.29 19.69 0.90
CA PRO A 80 23.82 20.31 2.12
C PRO A 80 22.40 19.91 2.50
N LEU A 81 21.48 19.83 1.53
CA LEU A 81 20.08 19.41 1.76
C LEU A 81 20.00 18.00 2.35
N GLN A 82 20.73 17.03 1.79
CA GLN A 82 20.75 15.66 2.33
C GLN A 82 21.37 15.58 3.73
N ILE A 83 22.42 16.37 4.00
CA ILE A 83 22.96 16.48 5.37
C ILE A 83 21.92 17.08 6.31
N ALA A 84 21.21 18.13 5.90
CA ALA A 84 20.19 18.78 6.71
C ALA A 84 19.10 17.80 7.13
N ILE A 85 18.62 16.97 6.20
CA ILE A 85 17.63 15.92 6.46
C ILE A 85 18.16 14.89 7.46
N LYS A 86 19.36 14.35 7.21
CA LYS A 86 19.97 13.31 8.06
C LYS A 86 20.29 13.82 9.46
N CYS A 87 20.68 15.08 9.60
CA CYS A 87 20.95 15.73 10.89
C CYS A 87 19.68 16.28 11.55
N GLY A 88 18.50 16.08 10.97
CA GLY A 88 17.22 16.43 11.57
C GLY A 88 16.88 17.92 11.56
N GLN A 89 17.50 18.72 10.69
CA GLN A 89 17.24 20.17 10.59
C GLN A 89 15.75 20.47 10.38
N GLU A 90 15.25 21.52 11.03
CA GLU A 90 13.84 21.92 11.00
C GLU A 90 13.39 22.39 9.62
N MET A 91 12.09 22.31 9.34
CA MET A 91 11.53 22.69 8.03
C MET A 91 11.88 24.11 7.55
N PRO A 92 12.00 25.15 8.39
CA PRO A 92 12.44 26.46 7.93
C PRO A 92 13.82 26.44 7.28
N VAL A 93 14.77 25.65 7.80
CA VAL A 93 16.11 25.50 7.22
C VAL A 93 16.04 24.74 5.90
N ILE A 94 15.24 23.67 5.84
CA ILE A 94 15.01 22.89 4.62
C ILE A 94 14.39 23.77 3.52
N ASN A 95 13.36 24.55 3.86
CA ASN A 95 12.69 25.46 2.93
C ASN A 95 13.64 26.54 2.42
N GLU A 96 14.51 27.07 3.27
CA GLU A 96 15.51 28.06 2.84
C GLU A 96 16.50 27.47 1.83
N LEU A 97 16.97 26.24 2.03
CA LEU A 97 17.81 25.56 1.03
C LEU A 97 17.09 25.39 -0.31
N ILE A 98 15.83 24.93 -0.28
CA ILE A 98 15.01 24.75 -1.49
C ILE A 98 14.79 26.09 -2.20
N LYS A 99 14.47 27.15 -1.45
CA LYS A 99 14.28 28.51 -1.97
C LYS A 99 15.50 29.02 -2.73
N PHE A 100 16.71 28.66 -2.29
CA PHE A 100 17.96 28.99 -2.96
C PHE A 100 18.37 27.98 -4.05
N GLY A 101 17.46 27.10 -4.48
CA GLY A 101 17.67 26.21 -5.62
C GLY A 101 18.37 24.89 -5.27
N ALA A 102 18.29 24.42 -4.03
CA ALA A 102 18.70 23.06 -3.70
C ALA A 102 17.90 22.04 -4.53
N ASN A 103 18.59 21.22 -5.31
CA ASN A 103 18.00 20.22 -6.17
C ASN A 103 17.71 18.94 -5.37
N ILE A 104 16.42 18.66 -5.18
CA ILE A 104 15.90 17.51 -4.41
C ILE A 104 16.20 16.14 -5.05
N ASN A 105 16.52 16.12 -6.35
CA ASN A 105 16.76 14.91 -7.13
C ASN A 105 18.26 14.59 -7.28
N LEU A 106 19.17 15.38 -6.68
CA LEU A 106 20.59 15.01 -6.65
C LEU A 106 20.82 13.76 -5.81
N LEU A 107 21.73 12.92 -6.29
CA LEU A 107 22.01 11.61 -5.73
C LEU A 107 23.28 11.62 -4.89
N ASP A 108 23.23 11.03 -3.69
CA ASP A 108 24.41 10.83 -2.86
C ASP A 108 25.27 9.64 -3.33
N GLY A 109 26.28 9.27 -2.54
CA GLY A 109 27.21 8.19 -2.87
C GLY A 109 26.59 6.79 -2.88
N GLU A 110 25.38 6.64 -2.34
CA GLU A 110 24.58 5.41 -2.38
C GLU A 110 23.42 5.55 -3.38
N ASP A 111 23.51 6.55 -4.27
CA ASP A 111 22.51 6.97 -5.23
C ASP A 111 21.13 7.32 -4.61
N ASN A 112 21.08 7.67 -3.33
CA ASN A 112 19.85 8.12 -2.70
C ASN A 112 19.54 9.57 -3.10
N SER A 113 18.30 9.84 -3.52
CA SER A 113 17.77 11.21 -3.63
C SER A 113 17.46 11.80 -2.24
N ALA A 114 17.16 13.10 -2.19
CA ALA A 114 16.73 13.73 -0.93
C ALA A 114 15.44 13.10 -0.36
N LEU A 115 14.55 12.63 -1.24
CA LEU A 115 13.31 11.92 -0.84
C LEU A 115 13.61 10.58 -0.18
N HIS A 116 14.56 9.79 -0.70
CA HIS A 116 15.02 8.56 -0.03
C HIS A 116 15.53 8.85 1.38
N CYS A 117 16.37 9.88 1.52
CA CYS A 117 16.88 10.29 2.82
C CYS A 117 15.74 10.71 3.78
N ALA A 118 14.73 11.42 3.29
CA ALA A 118 13.61 11.88 4.11
C ALA A 118 12.79 10.71 4.67
N VAL A 119 12.47 9.72 3.82
CA VAL A 119 11.76 8.50 4.25
C VAL A 119 12.62 7.68 5.22
N ALA A 120 13.89 7.43 4.89
CA ALA A 120 14.79 6.62 5.72
C ALA A 120 15.08 7.23 7.11
N ASN A 121 14.89 8.53 7.28
CA ASN A 121 15.06 9.23 8.56
C ASN A 121 13.71 9.61 9.21
N PHE A 122 12.59 9.05 8.75
CA PHE A 122 11.24 9.28 9.29
C PHE A 122 10.84 10.77 9.36
N ARG A 123 11.28 11.57 8.37
CA ARG A 123 11.04 13.03 8.34
C ARG A 123 9.77 13.35 7.57
N GLN A 124 8.60 12.98 8.11
CA GLN A 124 7.32 13.13 7.39
C GLN A 124 7.04 14.55 6.85
N PRO A 125 7.29 15.65 7.59
CA PRO A 125 7.08 16.99 7.06
C PRO A 125 7.94 17.30 5.83
N VAL A 126 9.15 16.72 5.76
CA VAL A 126 10.06 16.86 4.61
C VAL A 126 9.55 16.05 3.43
N VAL A 127 9.13 14.80 3.68
CA VAL A 127 8.53 13.92 2.65
C VAL A 127 7.34 14.64 2.00
N ASP A 128 6.45 15.19 2.81
CA ASP A 128 5.27 15.91 2.37
C ASP A 128 5.60 17.14 1.51
N ALA A 129 6.62 17.91 1.91
CA ALA A 129 7.08 19.05 1.14
C ALA A 129 7.68 18.63 -0.20
N PHE A 130 8.49 17.57 -0.22
CA PHE A 130 9.14 17.08 -1.45
C PHE A 130 8.14 16.49 -2.45
N LEU A 131 7.14 15.75 -1.98
CA LEU A 131 6.06 15.26 -2.83
C LEU A 131 5.28 16.44 -3.44
N LYS A 132 4.92 17.46 -2.66
CA LYS A 132 4.30 18.69 -3.19
C LYS A 132 5.15 19.40 -4.25
N LEU A 133 6.47 19.31 -4.14
CA LEU A 133 7.43 19.84 -5.12
C LEU A 133 7.68 18.90 -6.31
N LYS A 134 6.91 17.82 -6.44
CA LYS A 134 7.03 16.80 -7.49
C LYS A 134 8.43 16.17 -7.55
N ALA A 135 8.99 15.85 -6.38
CA ALA A 135 10.18 15.01 -6.29
C ALA A 135 9.99 13.71 -7.10
N ASP A 136 11.04 13.27 -7.79
CA ASP A 136 10.96 12.06 -8.60
C ASP A 136 10.95 10.82 -7.69
N VAL A 137 9.79 10.16 -7.65
CA VAL A 137 9.52 8.95 -6.85
C VAL A 137 10.13 7.68 -7.46
N ASN A 138 10.56 7.72 -8.73
CA ASN A 138 11.06 6.55 -9.46
C ASN A 138 12.59 6.47 -9.51
N ILE A 139 13.31 7.47 -8.98
CA ILE A 139 14.76 7.39 -8.79
C ILE A 139 15.06 6.09 -8.02
N LYS A 140 16.04 5.33 -8.50
CA LYS A 140 16.53 4.13 -7.84
C LYS A 140 17.86 4.42 -7.16
N ASN A 141 17.99 4.00 -5.92
CA ASN A 141 19.27 4.04 -5.21
C ASN A 141 20.19 2.89 -5.64
N SER A 142 21.36 2.80 -5.01
CA SER A 142 22.39 1.77 -5.27
C SER A 142 21.92 0.32 -5.09
N HIS A 143 20.83 0.10 -4.35
CA HIS A 143 20.18 -1.22 -4.18
C HIS A 143 19.09 -1.47 -5.23
N GLY A 144 18.86 -0.53 -6.15
CA GLY A 144 17.78 -0.55 -7.11
C GLY A 144 16.42 -0.15 -6.52
N ASN A 145 16.38 0.21 -5.24
CA ASN A 145 15.15 0.57 -4.54
C ASN A 145 14.72 1.98 -4.95
N ASN A 146 13.45 2.13 -5.36
CA ASN A 146 12.80 3.45 -5.46
C ASN A 146 12.19 3.84 -4.10
N VAL A 147 11.50 4.99 -4.04
CA VAL A 147 10.91 5.47 -2.79
C VAL A 147 9.85 4.51 -2.24
N LEU A 148 9.07 3.83 -3.09
CA LEU A 148 8.06 2.86 -2.62
C LEU A 148 8.72 1.67 -1.93
N HIS A 149 9.83 1.15 -2.46
CA HIS A 149 10.63 0.13 -1.76
C HIS A 149 11.12 0.66 -0.41
N GLN A 150 11.63 1.89 -0.38
CA GLN A 150 12.11 2.50 0.86
C GLN A 150 10.99 2.65 1.91
N CYS A 151 9.79 3.07 1.51
CA CYS A 151 8.64 3.16 2.41
C CYS A 151 8.25 1.78 2.96
N VAL A 152 8.28 0.72 2.14
CA VAL A 152 8.02 -0.65 2.61
C VAL A 152 9.07 -1.08 3.64
N LEU A 153 10.36 -0.80 3.40
CA LEU A 153 11.44 -1.13 4.32
C LEU A 153 11.37 -0.34 5.65
N CYS A 154 10.78 0.85 5.62
CA CYS A 154 10.59 1.71 6.79
C CYS A 154 9.21 1.58 7.45
N ASP A 155 8.33 0.69 6.97
CA ASP A 155 6.94 0.59 7.44
C ASP A 155 6.14 1.91 7.35
N ASP A 156 6.35 2.67 6.27
CA ASP A 156 5.71 3.96 6.04
C ASP A 156 4.47 3.84 5.13
N LEU A 157 3.41 3.26 5.69
CA LEU A 157 2.12 3.10 5.02
C LEU A 157 1.50 4.46 4.61
N TYR A 158 1.73 5.51 5.39
CA TYR A 158 1.20 6.84 5.11
C TYR A 158 1.75 7.40 3.79
N THR A 159 3.07 7.34 3.60
CA THR A 159 3.69 7.81 2.37
C THR A 159 3.34 6.92 1.17
N ILE A 160 3.20 5.60 1.36
CA ILE A 160 2.72 4.68 0.30
C ILE A 160 1.34 5.13 -0.20
N ARG A 161 0.39 5.34 0.71
CA ARG A 161 -0.96 5.84 0.36
C ARG A 161 -0.89 7.14 -0.40
N LYS A 162 -0.11 8.10 0.10
CA LYS A 162 0.00 9.43 -0.48
C LYS A 162 0.57 9.40 -1.91
N ILE A 163 1.56 8.55 -2.16
CA ILE A 163 2.17 8.39 -3.48
C ILE A 163 1.20 7.70 -4.45
N LEU A 164 0.50 6.65 -4.01
CA LEU A 164 -0.35 5.85 -4.90
C LEU A 164 -1.74 6.44 -5.15
N GLN A 165 -2.29 7.22 -4.20
CA GLN A 165 -3.60 7.87 -4.34
C GLN A 165 -3.58 9.09 -5.27
N SER A 166 -2.45 9.79 -5.33
CA SER A 166 -2.36 11.00 -6.14
C SER A 166 -1.97 10.67 -7.58
N LYS A 167 -2.79 11.15 -8.52
CA LYS A 167 -2.51 11.08 -9.96
C LYS A 167 -1.33 11.96 -10.39
N ASP A 168 -0.86 12.85 -9.52
CA ASP A 168 0.28 13.73 -9.81
C ASP A 168 1.62 13.00 -9.73
N TYR A 169 1.65 11.81 -9.13
CA TYR A 169 2.84 10.98 -9.02
C TYR A 169 2.72 9.76 -9.92
N SER A 170 3.56 9.67 -10.94
CA SER A 170 3.65 8.50 -11.82
C SER A 170 4.52 7.41 -11.20
N ALA A 171 4.18 6.94 -10.00
CA ALA A 171 4.98 5.94 -9.28
C ALA A 171 4.84 4.55 -9.93
N ASP A 172 5.97 3.92 -10.26
CA ASP A 172 5.98 2.53 -10.70
C ASP A 172 5.83 1.60 -9.49
N ILE A 173 4.59 1.18 -9.21
CA ILE A 173 4.23 0.25 -8.14
C ILE A 173 4.88 -1.14 -8.31
N ASN A 174 5.26 -1.48 -9.54
CA ASN A 174 5.87 -2.75 -9.93
C ASN A 174 7.37 -2.62 -10.22
N ALA A 175 7.98 -1.49 -9.83
CA ALA A 175 9.41 -1.27 -10.01
C ALA A 175 10.19 -2.41 -9.36
N LYS A 176 11.26 -2.85 -10.03
CA LYS A 176 12.14 -3.91 -9.55
C LYS A 176 13.44 -3.35 -8.99
N ASN A 177 13.86 -3.82 -7.82
CA ASN A 177 15.18 -3.53 -7.27
C ASN A 177 16.28 -4.42 -7.87
N ASN A 178 17.52 -4.39 -7.34
CA ASN A 178 18.64 -5.18 -7.87
C ASN A 178 18.49 -6.71 -7.67
N ASN A 179 17.56 -7.13 -6.81
CA ASN A 179 17.16 -8.52 -6.63
C ASN A 179 15.88 -8.86 -7.42
N ASP A 180 15.48 -8.00 -8.36
CA ASP A 180 14.21 -8.08 -9.08
C ASP A 180 12.97 -8.10 -8.16
N GLU A 181 13.10 -7.69 -6.91
CA GLU A 181 11.99 -7.64 -5.96
C GLU A 181 11.17 -6.37 -6.21
N THR A 182 9.85 -6.50 -6.20
CA THR A 182 8.91 -5.37 -6.21
C THR A 182 8.66 -4.86 -4.78
N PRO A 183 8.08 -3.65 -4.59
CA PRO A 183 7.63 -3.20 -3.28
C PRO A 183 6.69 -4.21 -2.60
N LEU A 184 5.80 -4.86 -3.37
CA LEU A 184 4.90 -5.89 -2.88
C LEU A 184 5.66 -7.14 -2.40
N MET A 185 6.70 -7.57 -3.13
CA MET A 185 7.57 -8.68 -2.71
C MET A 185 8.28 -8.38 -1.39
N LEU A 186 8.82 -7.16 -1.23
CA LEU A 186 9.42 -6.74 0.04
C LEU A 186 8.39 -6.71 1.18
N ALA A 187 7.15 -6.28 0.93
CA ALA A 187 6.10 -6.26 1.94
C ALA A 187 5.70 -7.66 2.43
N VAL A 188 5.65 -8.63 1.50
CA VAL A 188 5.43 -10.05 1.84
C VAL A 188 6.62 -10.60 2.65
N LYS A 189 7.85 -10.33 2.22
CA LYS A 189 9.09 -10.74 2.92
C LYS A 189 9.23 -10.08 4.29
N SER A 190 8.80 -8.85 4.50
CA SER A 190 8.76 -8.19 5.81
C SER A 190 7.62 -8.72 6.68
N GLY A 191 6.50 -9.14 6.07
CA GLY A 191 5.33 -9.69 6.76
C GLY A 191 4.36 -8.61 7.19
N ASN A 192 4.44 -7.46 6.54
CA ASN A 192 3.57 -6.33 6.82
C ASN A 192 2.27 -6.47 6.02
N TYR A 193 1.28 -7.10 6.64
CA TYR A 193 0.00 -7.41 6.00
C TYR A 193 -0.78 -6.17 5.57
N GLU A 194 -0.69 -5.07 6.33
CA GLU A 194 -1.41 -3.84 6.00
C GLU A 194 -0.82 -3.18 4.75
N ILE A 195 0.51 -3.15 4.61
CA ILE A 195 1.17 -2.68 3.38
C ILE A 195 0.85 -3.60 2.19
N VAL A 196 0.82 -4.92 2.38
CA VAL A 196 0.44 -5.86 1.31
C VAL A 196 -0.97 -5.54 0.81
N LYS A 197 -1.96 -5.43 1.71
CA LYS A 197 -3.35 -5.10 1.35
C LYS A 197 -3.44 -3.79 0.58
N GLU A 198 -2.73 -2.77 1.05
CA GLU A 198 -2.71 -1.46 0.40
C GLU A 198 -2.15 -1.56 -1.02
N LEU A 199 -0.98 -2.16 -1.21
CA LEU A 199 -0.37 -2.32 -2.53
C LEU A 199 -1.26 -3.13 -3.49
N LEU A 200 -1.88 -4.21 -3.01
CA LEU A 200 -2.83 -5.01 -3.81
C LEU A 200 -4.08 -4.21 -4.20
N SER A 201 -4.57 -3.32 -3.32
CA SER A 201 -5.71 -2.45 -3.62
C SER A 201 -5.44 -1.43 -4.73
N PHE A 202 -4.16 -1.13 -4.98
CA PHE A 202 -3.66 -0.33 -6.11
C PHE A 202 -3.15 -1.20 -7.27
N GLU A 203 -3.60 -2.46 -7.36
CA GLU A 203 -3.31 -3.37 -8.46
C GLU A 203 -1.82 -3.69 -8.65
N ALA A 204 -1.04 -3.71 -7.56
CA ALA A 204 0.32 -4.23 -7.58
C ALA A 204 0.33 -5.68 -8.11
N SER A 205 1.22 -5.97 -9.05
CA SER A 205 1.27 -7.27 -9.73
C SER A 205 1.78 -8.36 -8.80
N VAL A 206 1.00 -9.44 -8.68
CA VAL A 206 1.40 -10.63 -7.93
C VAL A 206 2.23 -11.63 -8.72
N LEU A 207 2.42 -11.37 -10.02
CA LEU A 207 3.01 -12.31 -10.97
C LEU A 207 4.50 -12.08 -11.22
N ILE A 208 5.08 -11.01 -10.66
CA ILE A 208 6.49 -10.67 -10.89
C ILE A 208 7.36 -11.49 -9.91
N PRO A 209 8.19 -12.42 -10.42
CA PRO A 209 9.13 -13.14 -9.58
C PRO A 209 10.35 -12.29 -9.24
N ASP A 210 11.02 -12.63 -8.15
CA ASP A 210 12.35 -12.06 -7.85
C ASP A 210 13.44 -12.70 -8.73
N LYS A 211 14.69 -12.27 -8.52
CA LYS A 211 15.88 -12.69 -9.29
C LYS A 211 16.12 -14.21 -9.20
N TYR A 212 15.54 -14.86 -8.20
CA TYR A 212 15.62 -16.31 -8.00
C TYR A 212 14.43 -17.07 -8.58
N GLY A 213 13.59 -16.42 -9.38
CA GLY A 213 12.34 -17.01 -9.88
C GLY A 213 11.28 -17.17 -8.79
N SER A 214 11.54 -16.70 -7.57
CA SER A 214 10.64 -16.88 -6.43
C SER A 214 9.45 -15.94 -6.57
N SER A 215 8.24 -16.50 -6.76
CA SER A 215 6.99 -15.73 -6.73
C SER A 215 6.62 -15.25 -5.31
N LEU A 216 5.61 -14.39 -5.18
CA LEU A 216 5.13 -13.94 -3.87
C LEU A 216 4.71 -15.09 -2.94
N LEU A 217 4.13 -16.16 -3.52
CA LEU A 217 3.75 -17.33 -2.74
C LEU A 217 4.98 -18.07 -2.20
N HIS A 218 6.05 -18.20 -3.00
CA HIS A 218 7.31 -18.75 -2.49
C HIS A 218 7.86 -17.91 -1.34
N ALA A 219 7.87 -16.58 -1.47
CA ALA A 219 8.32 -15.68 -0.41
C ALA A 219 7.48 -15.79 0.87
N ALA A 220 6.15 -15.88 0.76
CA ALA A 220 5.26 -16.07 1.90
C ALA A 220 5.48 -17.41 2.61
N LEU A 221 5.78 -18.47 1.86
CA LEU A 221 5.97 -19.84 2.37
C LEU A 221 7.37 -20.09 2.95
N LYS A 222 8.40 -19.40 2.47
CA LYS A 222 9.77 -19.50 3.00
C LYS A 222 9.89 -18.97 4.45
N LYS A 223 8.88 -18.25 4.96
CA LYS A 223 8.86 -17.75 6.34
C LYS A 223 8.70 -18.86 7.37
N PRO A 224 9.29 -18.74 8.58
CA PRO A 224 9.10 -19.74 9.65
C PRO A 224 7.63 -20.00 9.97
N ASP A 225 6.80 -18.95 10.07
CA ASP A 225 5.36 -19.03 10.33
C ASP A 225 4.57 -18.37 9.19
N PRO A 226 4.17 -19.13 8.15
CA PRO A 226 3.44 -18.59 7.01
C PRO A 226 2.02 -18.20 7.43
N ASN A 227 1.63 -16.96 7.13
CA ASN A 227 0.27 -16.52 7.38
C ASN A 227 -0.67 -17.01 6.27
N LEU A 228 -1.54 -17.94 6.63
CA LEU A 228 -2.53 -18.54 5.72
C LEU A 228 -3.52 -17.52 5.16
N ASN A 229 -3.84 -16.45 5.90
CA ASN A 229 -4.70 -15.37 5.41
C ASN A 229 -4.00 -14.58 4.30
N LEU A 230 -2.71 -14.30 4.45
CA LEU A 230 -1.91 -13.65 3.41
C LEU A 230 -1.80 -14.53 2.16
N ILE A 231 -1.53 -15.82 2.33
CA ILE A 231 -1.48 -16.77 1.19
C ILE A 231 -2.83 -16.78 0.48
N GLY A 232 -3.94 -16.88 1.23
CA GLY A 232 -5.28 -16.82 0.66
C GLY A 232 -5.55 -15.50 -0.05
N GLU A 233 -5.06 -14.37 0.47
CA GLU A 233 -5.18 -13.06 -0.17
C GLU A 233 -4.37 -12.95 -1.46
N LEU A 234 -3.10 -13.37 -1.46
CA LEU A 234 -2.27 -13.40 -2.67
C LEU A 234 -2.89 -14.28 -3.76
N VAL A 235 -3.37 -15.47 -3.38
CA VAL A 235 -4.06 -16.33 -4.33
C VAL A 235 -5.33 -15.64 -4.84
N ARG A 236 -6.11 -14.93 -4.02
CA ARG A 236 -7.29 -14.16 -4.50
C ARG A 236 -6.95 -13.13 -5.57
N TYR A 237 -5.77 -12.53 -5.52
CA TYR A 237 -5.28 -11.57 -6.53
C TYR A 237 -4.59 -12.24 -7.72
N ASP A 238 -4.87 -13.52 -7.97
CA ASP A 238 -4.34 -14.29 -9.09
C ASP A 238 -2.86 -14.70 -8.99
N ALA A 239 -2.31 -14.84 -7.77
CA ALA A 239 -0.95 -15.36 -7.63
C ALA A 239 -0.83 -16.79 -8.17
N ASP A 240 0.23 -17.03 -8.95
CA ASP A 240 0.47 -18.32 -9.61
C ASP A 240 1.00 -19.37 -8.63
N ILE A 241 0.13 -20.33 -8.29
CA ILE A 241 0.42 -21.48 -7.43
C ILE A 241 1.28 -22.57 -8.11
N CYS A 242 1.41 -22.51 -9.44
CA CYS A 242 2.16 -23.47 -10.26
C CYS A 242 3.50 -22.90 -10.72
N SER A 243 3.83 -21.67 -10.32
CA SER A 243 5.12 -21.05 -10.59
C SER A 243 6.27 -21.91 -10.07
N TYR A 244 7.42 -21.86 -10.73
CA TYR A 244 8.64 -22.54 -10.29
C TYR A 244 9.74 -21.51 -10.04
N ASP A 245 10.44 -21.66 -8.92
CA ASP A 245 11.67 -20.93 -8.67
C ASP A 245 12.87 -21.60 -9.36
N MET A 246 14.07 -21.01 -9.22
CA MET A 246 15.29 -21.56 -9.83
C MET A 246 15.70 -22.93 -9.29
N GLU A 247 15.15 -23.38 -8.16
CA GLU A 247 15.34 -24.72 -7.62
C GLU A 247 14.32 -25.73 -8.19
N LEU A 248 13.49 -25.30 -9.15
CA LEU A 248 12.36 -26.06 -9.69
C LEU A 248 11.35 -26.45 -8.60
N SER A 249 11.31 -25.69 -7.51
CA SER A 249 10.29 -25.84 -6.47
C SER A 249 9.09 -24.99 -6.84
N SER A 250 7.89 -25.53 -6.68
CA SER A 250 6.66 -24.73 -6.73
C SER A 250 6.21 -24.34 -5.32
N PRO A 251 5.28 -23.38 -5.16
CA PRO A 251 4.70 -23.07 -3.85
C PRO A 251 4.17 -24.31 -3.13
N LEU A 252 3.59 -25.26 -3.87
CA LEU A 252 3.13 -26.51 -3.28
C LEU A 252 4.31 -27.39 -2.80
N HIS A 253 5.41 -27.48 -3.54
CA HIS A 253 6.62 -28.20 -3.08
C HIS A 253 7.13 -27.62 -1.77
N LEU A 254 7.20 -26.28 -1.65
CA LEU A 254 7.61 -25.62 -0.41
C LEU A 254 6.64 -25.91 0.74
N ALA A 255 5.32 -25.86 0.50
CA ALA A 255 4.34 -26.21 1.52
C ALA A 255 4.48 -27.66 2.02
N LEU A 256 4.85 -28.59 1.13
CA LEU A 256 5.10 -29.99 1.48
C LEU A 256 6.42 -30.19 2.21
N ASP A 257 7.52 -29.60 1.74
CA ASP A 257 8.82 -29.65 2.42
C ASP A 257 8.74 -29.10 3.86
N ARG A 258 7.89 -28.11 4.07
CA ARG A 258 7.59 -27.57 5.39
C ARG A 258 6.88 -28.58 6.29
N TYR A 259 5.91 -29.34 5.78
CA TYR A 259 5.25 -30.39 6.56
C TYR A 259 6.26 -31.43 7.08
N PHE A 260 7.21 -31.85 6.23
CA PHE A 260 8.26 -32.80 6.64
C PHE A 260 9.24 -32.19 7.65
N SER A 261 9.46 -30.88 7.58
CA SER A 261 10.34 -30.17 8.52
C SER A 261 9.63 -29.80 9.84
N HIS A 262 8.32 -29.53 9.79
CA HIS A 262 7.47 -29.06 10.87
C HIS A 262 6.10 -29.76 10.81
N PRO A 263 5.97 -31.00 11.36
CA PRO A 263 4.74 -31.79 11.30
C PRO A 263 3.52 -31.14 11.99
N SER A 264 3.74 -30.08 12.78
CA SER A 264 2.70 -29.28 13.43
C SER A 264 1.79 -28.56 12.43
N ASP A 265 2.23 -28.32 11.19
CA ASP A 265 1.44 -27.64 10.15
C ASP A 265 0.23 -28.47 9.68
N LYS A 266 0.18 -29.78 9.97
CA LYS A 266 -0.94 -30.68 9.59
C LYS A 266 -1.41 -30.57 8.14
N LEU A 267 -0.50 -30.19 7.23
CA LEU A 267 -0.76 -30.00 5.81
C LEU A 267 -1.73 -28.82 5.51
N GLU A 268 -1.98 -27.93 6.47
CA GLU A 268 -2.97 -26.84 6.35
C GLU A 268 -2.58 -25.86 5.23
N THR A 269 -1.29 -25.55 5.10
CA THR A 269 -0.77 -24.67 4.05
C THR A 269 -0.96 -25.27 2.65
N ALA A 270 -0.61 -26.54 2.47
CA ALA A 270 -0.79 -27.26 1.21
C ALA A 270 -2.29 -27.43 0.87
N LYS A 271 -3.12 -27.79 1.86
CA LYS A 271 -4.58 -27.85 1.71
C LYS A 271 -5.16 -26.51 1.30
N THR A 272 -4.70 -25.40 1.89
CA THR A 272 -5.13 -24.04 1.52
C THR A 272 -4.83 -23.74 0.05
N LEU A 273 -3.62 -24.01 -0.43
CA LEU A 273 -3.26 -23.83 -1.84
C LEU A 273 -4.15 -24.66 -2.78
N LEU A 274 -4.43 -25.92 -2.41
CA LEU A 274 -5.29 -26.82 -3.19
C LEU A 274 -6.75 -26.40 -3.20
N ILE A 275 -7.29 -25.87 -2.09
CA ILE A 275 -8.65 -25.32 -2.00
C ILE A 275 -8.82 -24.21 -3.03
N TYR A 276 -7.84 -23.29 -3.11
CA TYR A 276 -7.89 -22.18 -4.05
C TYR A 276 -7.59 -22.58 -5.50
N ASP A 277 -6.74 -23.58 -5.73
CA ASP A 277 -6.55 -24.17 -7.06
C ASP A 277 -7.87 -24.76 -7.60
N ALA A 278 -8.56 -25.56 -6.78
CA ALA A 278 -9.82 -26.19 -7.16
C ALA A 278 -10.92 -25.17 -7.51
N LEU A 279 -10.93 -23.98 -6.90
CA LEU A 279 -11.84 -22.89 -7.28
C LEU A 279 -11.58 -22.35 -8.69
N ARG A 280 -10.34 -22.45 -9.17
CA ARG A 280 -9.88 -21.85 -10.44
C ARG A 280 -9.86 -22.85 -11.58
N ASN A 281 -9.41 -24.07 -11.30
CA ASN A 281 -9.18 -25.11 -12.28
C ASN A 281 -10.15 -26.28 -12.01
N SER A 282 -11.16 -26.42 -12.87
CA SER A 282 -12.16 -27.49 -12.73
C SER A 282 -11.67 -28.87 -13.21
N ASP A 283 -10.60 -28.93 -14.02
CA ASP A 283 -10.23 -30.14 -14.78
C ASP A 283 -8.73 -30.51 -14.79
N ARG A 284 -7.85 -29.82 -14.05
CA ARG A 284 -6.39 -30.04 -14.19
C ARG A 284 -5.68 -30.35 -12.88
N THR A 285 -5.19 -31.59 -12.76
CA THR A 285 -4.11 -31.99 -11.85
C THR A 285 -2.74 -31.47 -12.35
N ALA A 286 -2.66 -30.20 -12.77
CA ALA A 286 -1.42 -29.61 -13.30
C ALA A 286 -0.30 -29.67 -12.27
N TRP A 287 -0.64 -29.45 -10.99
CA TRP A 287 0.29 -29.60 -9.88
C TRP A 287 0.74 -31.07 -9.69
N CYS A 288 -0.09 -32.08 -9.99
CA CYS A 288 0.32 -33.50 -9.88
C CYS A 288 1.26 -33.97 -11.00
N LYS A 289 1.33 -33.26 -12.14
CA LYS A 289 2.28 -33.55 -13.21
C LYS A 289 3.71 -33.10 -12.90
N SER A 290 3.85 -32.24 -11.89
CA SER A 290 5.14 -31.85 -11.34
C SER A 290 5.71 -32.99 -10.49
N ASN A 291 7.03 -33.04 -10.32
CA ASN A 291 7.83 -34.12 -9.72
C ASN A 291 7.49 -34.53 -8.24
N ILE A 292 6.30 -34.22 -7.74
CA ILE A 292 5.81 -34.49 -6.38
C ILE A 292 5.78 -36.01 -6.08
N GLY A 293 5.58 -36.85 -7.10
CA GLY A 293 5.36 -38.29 -6.94
C GLY A 293 6.51 -39.09 -6.33
N SER A 294 7.77 -38.70 -6.55
CA SER A 294 8.93 -39.48 -6.07
C SER A 294 9.35 -39.12 -4.64
N LYS A 295 9.27 -37.83 -4.26
CA LYS A 295 9.70 -37.33 -2.94
C LYS A 295 8.60 -37.43 -1.88
N TYR A 296 7.32 -37.33 -2.26
CA TYR A 296 6.20 -37.18 -1.31
C TYR A 296 5.15 -38.30 -1.39
N GLY A 297 5.52 -39.46 -1.92
CA GLY A 297 4.60 -40.56 -2.24
C GLY A 297 3.73 -41.05 -1.07
N GLY A 298 4.15 -40.89 0.19
CA GLY A 298 3.37 -41.27 1.37
C GLY A 298 2.15 -40.38 1.64
N ILE A 299 2.20 -39.10 1.29
CA ILE A 299 1.13 -38.10 1.58
C ILE A 299 0.30 -37.82 0.32
N LEU A 300 0.85 -38.10 -0.85
CA LEU A 300 0.18 -37.86 -2.13
C LEU A 300 -1.24 -38.46 -2.21
N PRO A 301 -1.50 -39.69 -1.70
CA PRO A 301 -2.87 -40.23 -1.67
C PRO A 301 -3.85 -39.38 -0.83
N GLU A 302 -3.42 -38.89 0.33
CA GLU A 302 -4.25 -38.01 1.19
C GLU A 302 -4.58 -36.70 0.48
N LEU A 303 -3.60 -36.08 -0.19
CA LEU A 303 -3.78 -34.83 -0.93
C LEU A 303 -4.68 -35.01 -2.14
N LEU A 304 -4.54 -36.11 -2.89
CA LEU A 304 -5.40 -36.42 -4.02
C LEU A 304 -6.85 -36.66 -3.60
N GLU A 305 -7.06 -37.38 -2.50
CA GLU A 305 -8.40 -37.59 -1.94
C GLU A 305 -9.01 -36.26 -1.49
N PHE A 306 -8.24 -35.41 -0.80
CA PHE A 306 -8.68 -34.09 -0.38
C PHE A 306 -9.01 -33.18 -1.57
N TYR A 307 -8.15 -33.13 -2.58
CA TYR A 307 -8.37 -32.34 -3.79
C TYR A 307 -9.61 -32.81 -4.56
N LYS A 308 -9.86 -34.11 -4.62
CA LYS A 308 -11.09 -34.67 -5.20
C LYS A 308 -12.34 -34.16 -4.46
N LYS A 309 -12.33 -34.15 -3.12
CA LYS A 309 -13.42 -33.58 -2.31
C LYS A 309 -13.61 -32.08 -2.60
N CYS A 310 -12.53 -31.32 -2.77
CA CYS A 310 -12.60 -29.90 -3.16
C CYS A 310 -13.30 -29.74 -4.53
N LEU A 311 -12.90 -30.52 -5.54
CA LEU A 311 -13.50 -30.48 -6.87
C LEU A 311 -14.98 -30.87 -6.86
N ASP A 312 -15.37 -31.85 -6.04
CA ASP A 312 -16.77 -32.28 -5.91
C ASP A 312 -17.63 -31.16 -5.28
N GLU A 313 -17.15 -30.47 -4.24
CA GLU A 313 -17.82 -29.28 -3.68
C GLU A 313 -17.89 -28.14 -4.72
N VAL A 314 -16.83 -27.88 -5.49
CA VAL A 314 -16.84 -26.86 -6.56
C VAL A 314 -17.84 -27.19 -7.67
N LYS A 315 -17.95 -28.45 -8.08
CA LYS A 315 -18.96 -28.90 -9.04
C LYS A 315 -20.37 -28.70 -8.50
N LYS A 316 -20.60 -29.00 -7.22
CA LYS A 316 -21.88 -28.73 -6.55
C LYS A 316 -22.20 -27.22 -6.59
N MET A 317 -21.25 -26.36 -6.19
CA MET A 317 -21.38 -24.90 -6.26
C MET A 317 -21.64 -24.38 -7.67
N LYS A 318 -21.08 -25.02 -8.71
CA LYS A 318 -21.33 -24.65 -10.11
C LYS A 318 -22.72 -25.04 -10.58
N SER A 319 -23.25 -26.17 -10.10
CA SER A 319 -24.59 -26.66 -10.45
C SER A 319 -25.72 -25.95 -9.71
N GLU A 320 -25.43 -25.38 -8.54
CA GLU A 320 -26.41 -24.63 -7.75
C GLU A 320 -26.57 -23.21 -8.30
N LEU A 321 -27.76 -22.90 -8.80
CA LEU A 321 -28.07 -21.58 -9.37
C LEU A 321 -28.74 -20.68 -8.34
N ILE A 322 -28.17 -19.49 -8.17
CA ILE A 322 -28.76 -18.38 -7.44
C ILE A 322 -29.65 -17.57 -8.39
N HIS A 323 -30.94 -17.42 -8.05
CA HIS A 323 -31.94 -16.68 -8.84
C HIS A 323 -32.05 -17.14 -10.31
N GLY A 324 -31.65 -18.38 -10.61
CA GLY A 324 -31.73 -19.00 -11.94
C GLY A 324 -30.73 -18.48 -12.99
N ASN A 325 -29.90 -17.48 -12.66
CA ASN A 325 -29.06 -16.78 -13.64
C ASN A 325 -27.56 -16.78 -13.31
N TYR A 326 -27.17 -17.12 -12.08
CA TYR A 326 -25.76 -17.15 -11.66
C TYR A 326 -25.49 -18.43 -10.88
N SER A 327 -24.35 -19.08 -11.11
CA SER A 327 -23.93 -20.18 -10.25
C SER A 327 -23.48 -19.67 -8.88
N PHE A 328 -23.65 -20.48 -7.84
CA PHE A 328 -23.13 -20.17 -6.52
C PHE A 328 -21.60 -20.03 -6.54
N LEU A 329 -20.92 -20.76 -7.43
CA LEU A 329 -19.49 -20.60 -7.70
C LEU A 329 -19.15 -19.20 -8.23
N GLU A 330 -19.90 -18.67 -9.21
CA GLU A 330 -19.73 -17.30 -9.69
C GLU A 330 -20.01 -16.29 -8.58
N PHE A 331 -20.94 -16.53 -7.67
CA PHE A 331 -21.10 -15.66 -6.49
C PHE A 331 -19.85 -15.67 -5.58
N VAL A 332 -19.28 -16.85 -5.34
CA VAL A 332 -18.06 -17.01 -4.51
C VAL A 332 -16.83 -16.40 -5.20
N ILE A 333 -16.74 -16.48 -6.53
CA ILE A 333 -15.62 -15.95 -7.35
C ILE A 333 -15.85 -14.47 -7.72
N GLU A 334 -16.94 -14.09 -8.37
CA GLU A 334 -17.18 -12.75 -8.93
C GLU A 334 -17.47 -11.69 -7.86
N GLY A 335 -17.87 -12.11 -6.65
CA GLY A 335 -17.77 -11.31 -5.42
C GLY A 335 -16.34 -10.83 -5.08
N LEU A 336 -15.33 -11.22 -5.85
CA LEU A 336 -13.96 -10.72 -5.80
C LEU A 336 -13.71 -9.50 -6.69
N ASN A 337 -14.33 -9.41 -7.87
CA ASN A 337 -13.81 -8.54 -8.94
C ASN A 337 -14.70 -7.32 -9.27
N ASN A 338 -15.92 -7.23 -8.75
CA ASN A 338 -16.86 -6.23 -9.28
C ASN A 338 -17.61 -5.42 -8.20
N LYS A 339 -17.18 -4.16 -8.00
CA LYS A 339 -17.87 -3.13 -7.20
C LYS A 339 -19.28 -2.78 -7.74
N ALA A 340 -19.58 -3.05 -9.02
CA ALA A 340 -20.78 -2.57 -9.72
C ALA A 340 -21.97 -3.55 -9.74
N LEU A 341 -21.74 -4.87 -9.68
CA LEU A 341 -22.83 -5.87 -9.78
C LEU A 341 -23.70 -5.96 -8.51
N PHE A 342 -23.13 -5.63 -7.35
CA PHE A 342 -23.81 -5.73 -6.05
C PHE A 342 -24.76 -4.56 -5.74
N GLN A 343 -24.74 -3.47 -6.51
CA GLN A 343 -25.64 -2.32 -6.28
C GLN A 343 -27.11 -2.59 -6.67
N LYS A 344 -27.40 -3.67 -7.43
CA LYS A 344 -28.76 -3.85 -7.98
C LYS A 344 -29.58 -4.99 -7.37
N ARG A 345 -29.02 -5.98 -6.70
CA ARG A 345 -29.78 -7.20 -6.33
C ARG A 345 -29.26 -7.83 -5.05
N THR A 346 -29.86 -7.48 -3.92
CA THR A 346 -29.74 -8.21 -2.65
C THR A 346 -30.27 -9.63 -2.84
N ILE A 347 -29.35 -10.60 -2.89
CA ILE A 347 -29.67 -12.00 -3.17
C ILE A 347 -30.55 -12.61 -2.07
N TYR A 348 -30.44 -12.10 -0.84
CA TYR A 348 -31.27 -12.50 0.30
C TYR A 348 -31.78 -11.22 0.97
N LYS A 349 -33.09 -10.96 0.89
CA LYS A 349 -33.72 -9.79 1.54
C LYS A 349 -33.64 -9.83 3.07
N THR A 350 -33.27 -10.97 3.66
CA THR A 350 -33.12 -11.18 5.10
C THR A 350 -32.24 -12.42 5.32
N SER A 351 -30.91 -12.26 5.27
CA SER A 351 -29.97 -13.34 5.59
C SER A 351 -30.04 -13.65 7.08
N THR A 352 -30.89 -14.58 7.52
CA THR A 352 -30.86 -15.04 8.91
C THR A 352 -29.53 -15.75 9.15
N VAL A 353 -28.86 -15.51 10.28
CA VAL A 353 -27.62 -16.24 10.67
C VAL A 353 -27.75 -17.75 10.46
N ASN A 354 -28.95 -18.31 10.63
CA ASN A 354 -29.28 -19.71 10.38
C ASN A 354 -29.14 -20.17 8.92
N GLN A 355 -29.45 -19.31 7.94
CA GLN A 355 -29.25 -19.60 6.51
C GLN A 355 -27.77 -19.59 6.15
N ILE A 356 -27.01 -18.62 6.68
CA ILE A 356 -25.54 -18.57 6.52
C ILE A 356 -24.90 -19.82 7.14
N LEU A 357 -25.32 -20.21 8.35
CA LEU A 357 -24.88 -21.43 9.01
C LEU A 357 -25.28 -22.70 8.23
N HIS A 358 -26.44 -22.71 7.57
CA HIS A 358 -26.87 -23.83 6.73
C HIS A 358 -25.99 -23.96 5.49
N ILE A 359 -25.76 -22.88 4.74
CA ILE A 359 -24.87 -22.86 3.58
C ILE A 359 -23.44 -23.25 3.99
N CYS A 360 -22.95 -22.73 5.12
CA CYS A 360 -21.64 -23.08 5.67
C CYS A 360 -21.51 -24.56 6.09
N LYS A 361 -22.63 -25.24 6.39
CA LYS A 361 -22.65 -26.68 6.69
C LYS A 361 -22.63 -27.52 5.42
N GLU A 362 -23.22 -27.03 4.34
CA GLU A 362 -23.25 -27.73 3.06
C GLU A 362 -21.92 -27.73 2.32
N TYR A 363 -21.08 -26.73 2.59
CA TYR A 363 -19.76 -26.53 1.97
C TYR A 363 -18.65 -26.44 3.03
N PRO A 364 -18.34 -27.54 3.74
CA PRO A 364 -17.43 -27.50 4.88
C PRO A 364 -16.00 -27.11 4.51
N ILE A 365 -15.50 -27.47 3.32
CA ILE A 365 -14.15 -27.10 2.86
C ILE A 365 -14.08 -25.58 2.62
N TYR A 366 -15.10 -25.03 1.97
CA TYR A 366 -15.15 -23.61 1.61
C TYR A 366 -15.79 -22.72 2.69
N ARG A 367 -16.21 -23.29 3.84
CA ARG A 367 -16.90 -22.60 4.93
C ARG A 367 -16.25 -21.28 5.34
N LYS A 368 -14.93 -21.28 5.59
CA LYS A 368 -14.22 -20.05 6.02
C LYS A 368 -14.28 -18.96 4.96
N ILE A 369 -14.13 -19.34 3.69
CA ILE A 369 -14.19 -18.42 2.55
C ILE A 369 -15.61 -17.87 2.41
N ILE A 370 -16.62 -18.74 2.45
CA ILE A 370 -18.04 -18.37 2.34
C ILE A 370 -18.48 -17.48 3.51
N ALA A 371 -18.16 -17.85 4.75
CA ALA A 371 -18.49 -17.08 5.96
C ALA A 371 -17.90 -15.66 5.91
N SER A 372 -16.61 -15.55 5.59
CA SER A 372 -15.94 -14.24 5.44
C SER A 372 -16.58 -13.36 4.36
N ARG A 373 -17.17 -13.95 3.32
CA ARG A 373 -17.88 -13.23 2.25
C ARG A 373 -19.25 -12.76 2.70
N LEU A 374 -20.00 -13.61 3.38
CA LEU A 374 -21.34 -13.31 3.87
C LEU A 374 -21.30 -12.27 5.00
N GLU A 375 -20.30 -12.31 5.89
CA GLU A 375 -20.06 -11.28 6.91
C GLU A 375 -19.80 -9.89 6.29
N LYS A 376 -19.01 -9.82 5.20
CA LYS A 376 -18.79 -8.57 4.46
C LYS A 376 -20.06 -8.03 3.80
N ILE A 377 -20.97 -8.92 3.38
CA ILE A 377 -22.26 -8.55 2.82
C ILE A 377 -23.20 -8.04 3.93
N ASP A 378 -23.23 -8.68 5.11
CA ASP A 378 -24.04 -8.25 6.26
C ASP A 378 -23.60 -6.87 6.79
N LEU A 379 -22.29 -6.62 6.84
CA LEU A 379 -21.74 -5.28 7.10
C LEU A 379 -22.23 -4.25 6.08
N ARG A 380 -22.28 -4.64 4.80
CA ARG A 380 -22.74 -3.75 3.72
C ARG A 380 -24.25 -3.50 3.75
N SER A 381 -25.08 -4.48 4.08
CA SER A 381 -26.52 -4.26 4.28
C SER A 381 -26.78 -3.35 5.47
N LYS A 382 -26.06 -3.56 6.58
CA LYS A 382 -26.13 -2.67 7.76
C LYS A 382 -25.67 -1.24 7.47
N LEU A 383 -24.69 -1.06 6.57
CA LEU A 383 -24.29 0.25 6.06
C LEU A 383 -25.30 0.86 5.08
N MET A 384 -26.07 0.05 4.34
CA MET A 384 -27.13 0.51 3.43
C MET A 384 -28.44 0.86 4.15
N ASP A 385 -28.64 0.34 5.37
CA ASP A 385 -29.76 0.68 6.26
C ASP A 385 -29.47 1.93 7.12
N ILE A 386 -28.35 2.64 6.88
CA ILE A 386 -28.07 3.93 7.51
C ILE A 386 -29.03 4.97 6.89
N ASP A 387 -29.98 5.43 7.69
CA ASP A 387 -30.91 6.48 7.29
C ASP A 387 -30.20 7.83 7.22
N VAL A 388 -29.98 8.32 6.00
CA VAL A 388 -29.41 9.65 5.73
C VAL A 388 -30.56 10.62 5.46
N TYR A 389 -30.83 11.52 6.41
CA TYR A 389 -31.85 12.55 6.24
C TYR A 389 -31.23 13.85 5.73
N VAL A 390 -31.82 14.43 4.67
CA VAL A 390 -31.42 15.72 4.10
C VAL A 390 -32.52 16.75 4.34
N GLN A 391 -32.23 17.79 5.11
CA GLN A 391 -33.15 18.90 5.31
C GLN A 391 -32.94 19.94 4.21
N LYS A 392 -33.95 20.15 3.35
CA LYS A 392 -33.89 21.16 2.27
C LYS A 392 -34.38 22.52 2.76
N GLU A 393 -33.52 23.27 3.45
CA GLU A 393 -33.60 24.73 3.52
C GLU A 393 -32.18 25.31 3.49
N ASN A 394 -31.74 25.73 2.30
CA ASN A 394 -30.51 26.47 1.96
C ASN A 394 -29.13 25.97 2.46
N GLU A 395 -29.04 24.88 3.24
CA GLU A 395 -27.81 24.18 3.56
C GLU A 395 -28.07 22.66 3.53
N CYS A 396 -27.36 21.90 2.69
CA CYS A 396 -27.40 20.43 2.75
C CYS A 396 -26.71 19.96 4.04
N LYS A 397 -27.49 19.83 5.12
CA LYS A 397 -27.06 19.16 6.36
C LYS A 397 -27.52 17.71 6.33
N ILE A 398 -26.55 16.80 6.40
CA ILE A 398 -26.76 15.37 6.52
C ILE A 398 -26.80 15.02 8.00
N PHE A 399 -27.91 14.46 8.46
CA PHE A 399 -28.04 13.94 9.81
C PHE A 399 -27.90 12.42 9.78
N LEU A 400 -26.92 11.92 10.52
CA LEU A 400 -26.75 10.51 10.86
C LEU A 400 -27.24 10.35 12.30
N ASP A 401 -28.05 9.33 12.58
CA ASP A 401 -28.42 9.03 13.97
C ASP A 401 -27.20 8.55 14.77
N LEU A 402 -27.29 8.63 16.11
CA LEU A 402 -26.18 8.29 17.00
C LEU A 402 -25.70 6.85 16.83
N ASP A 403 -26.61 5.92 16.52
CA ASP A 403 -26.29 4.52 16.26
C ASP A 403 -25.56 4.33 14.92
N SER A 404 -25.91 5.10 13.89
CA SER A 404 -25.20 5.12 12.61
C SER A 404 -23.84 5.78 12.74
N VAL A 405 -23.69 6.85 13.53
CA VAL A 405 -22.38 7.47 13.82
C VAL A 405 -21.49 6.52 14.63
N PHE A 406 -22.06 5.83 15.62
CA PHE A 406 -21.35 4.81 16.39
C PHE A 406 -20.94 3.62 15.51
N THR A 407 -21.83 3.19 14.62
CA THR A 407 -21.57 2.11 13.65
C THR A 407 -20.57 2.55 12.58
N LEU A 408 -20.59 3.78 12.09
CA LEU A 408 -19.61 4.26 11.11
C LEU A 408 -18.23 4.46 11.76
N SER A 409 -18.16 4.98 12.99
CA SER A 409 -16.89 5.23 13.69
C SER A 409 -16.14 3.95 14.10
N HIS A 410 -16.81 2.81 14.21
CA HIS A 410 -16.17 1.52 14.49
C HIS A 410 -15.51 0.88 13.27
N TYR A 411 -15.91 1.27 12.05
CA TYR A 411 -15.53 0.57 10.82
C TYR A 411 -14.87 1.46 9.76
N LEU A 412 -15.07 2.78 9.81
CA LEU A 412 -14.41 3.75 8.93
C LEU A 412 -13.22 4.38 9.64
N THR A 413 -12.11 4.56 8.92
CA THR A 413 -11.00 5.37 9.44
C THR A 413 -11.39 6.85 9.46
N ASN A 414 -10.69 7.68 10.23
CA ASN A 414 -10.91 9.13 10.23
C ASN A 414 -10.80 9.75 8.83
N LEU A 415 -10.00 9.15 7.94
CA LEU A 415 -9.84 9.58 6.55
C LEU A 415 -11.04 9.19 5.68
N ASP A 416 -11.60 7.99 5.88
CA ASP A 416 -12.82 7.57 5.18
C ASP A 416 -14.03 8.40 5.62
N LEU A 417 -14.11 8.77 6.91
CA LEU A 417 -15.08 9.73 7.43
C LEU A 417 -14.90 11.12 6.81
N LEU A 418 -13.66 11.60 6.67
CA LEU A 418 -13.35 12.88 6.04
C LEU A 418 -13.68 12.89 4.54
N ASN A 419 -13.34 11.83 3.81
CA ASN A 419 -13.68 11.68 2.39
C ASN A 419 -15.20 11.60 2.18
N LEU A 420 -15.92 10.99 3.12
CA LEU A 420 -17.37 10.95 3.10
C LEU A 420 -17.95 12.35 3.34
N ILE A 421 -17.43 13.09 4.31
CA ILE A 421 -17.81 14.49 4.57
C ILE A 421 -17.48 15.38 3.34
N GLU A 422 -16.30 15.23 2.73
CA GLU A 422 -15.87 15.98 1.55
C GLU A 422 -16.76 15.71 0.33
N ALA A 423 -17.06 14.44 0.05
CA ALA A 423 -17.93 14.03 -1.04
C ALA A 423 -19.36 14.60 -0.92
N PHE A 424 -19.82 14.88 0.31
CA PHE A 424 -21.10 15.53 0.55
C PHE A 424 -21.04 17.06 0.60
N SER A 425 -19.86 17.65 0.82
CA SER A 425 -19.67 19.12 0.75
C SER A 425 -19.52 19.66 -0.68
N ASP A 426 -19.14 18.81 -1.66
CA ASP A 426 -19.03 19.20 -3.08
C ASP A 426 -20.38 19.32 -3.82
N LEU A 427 -21.51 19.07 -3.15
CA LEU A 427 -22.88 19.22 -3.70
C LEU A 427 -23.35 20.68 -3.84
N GLN A 428 -22.46 21.67 -3.78
CA GLN A 428 -22.79 23.08 -4.08
C GLN A 428 -22.90 23.41 -5.59
N ALA A 429 -22.77 22.44 -6.49
CA ALA A 429 -23.07 22.62 -7.91
C ALA A 429 -24.54 22.24 -8.22
N PRO A 430 -25.25 23.00 -9.09
CA PRO A 430 -26.71 22.90 -9.19
C PRO A 430 -27.17 21.53 -9.70
N CYS A 431 -28.08 20.92 -8.93
CA CYS A 431 -28.77 19.68 -9.25
C CYS A 431 -29.26 19.65 -10.71
N GLN A 432 -28.71 18.74 -11.52
CA GLN A 432 -29.48 18.18 -12.64
C GLN A 432 -30.34 17.05 -12.10
N ASP A 433 -31.64 17.18 -12.32
CA ASP A 433 -32.69 16.20 -12.00
C ASP A 433 -32.30 14.80 -12.49
N PHE A 434 -32.00 13.89 -11.56
CA PHE A 434 -32.22 12.47 -11.80
C PHE A 434 -33.67 12.17 -11.42
N GLY A 435 -34.52 12.23 -12.45
CA GLY A 435 -35.96 12.10 -12.36
C GLY A 435 -36.46 10.91 -11.54
N SER A 436 -37.62 11.16 -10.93
CA SER A 436 -38.46 10.24 -10.19
C SER A 436 -38.72 8.91 -10.93
N LEU A 437 -38.31 7.81 -10.30
CA LEU A 437 -38.95 6.51 -10.49
C LEU A 437 -39.56 6.08 -9.16
N THR A 438 -40.77 6.56 -8.94
CA THR A 438 -41.68 6.14 -7.87
C THR A 438 -42.16 4.71 -8.12
N LEU A 439 -41.70 3.75 -7.32
CA LEU A 439 -42.40 2.47 -7.16
C LEU A 439 -43.55 2.65 -6.18
N SER A 440 -44.68 3.17 -6.67
CA SER A 440 -45.92 3.21 -5.87
C SER A 440 -46.61 1.85 -5.88
N SER A 441 -46.74 1.24 -4.71
CA SER A 441 -47.67 0.14 -4.45
C SER A 441 -49.11 0.64 -4.56
N ARG A 442 -49.89 0.09 -5.49
CA ARG A 442 -51.36 0.22 -5.48
C ARG A 442 -52.00 -1.17 -5.50
N LYS A 443 -52.77 -1.45 -4.44
CA LYS A 443 -53.67 -2.61 -4.32
C LYS A 443 -54.78 -2.53 -5.41
N PRO A 444 -55.38 -3.66 -5.81
CA PRO A 444 -56.45 -3.65 -6.80
C PRO A 444 -57.79 -3.40 -6.11
N GLU A 445 -58.48 -2.31 -6.47
CA GLU A 445 -59.89 -2.14 -6.16
C GLU A 445 -60.74 -2.07 -7.43
N LYS A 446 -61.90 -2.72 -7.31
CA LYS A 446 -62.78 -3.20 -8.37
C LYS A 446 -63.43 -2.04 -9.15
N ARG A 447 -63.47 -2.18 -10.47
CA ARG A 447 -64.28 -1.36 -11.38
C ARG A 447 -65.76 -1.45 -11.00
N LYS A 448 -66.38 -0.32 -10.69
CA LYS A 448 -67.80 -0.09 -10.97
C LYS A 448 -67.88 0.73 -12.25
N TYR A 449 -68.52 0.14 -13.26
CA TYR A 449 -69.14 0.87 -14.35
C TYR A 449 -70.20 1.79 -13.75
N ASP A 450 -70.28 3.03 -14.22
CA ASP A 450 -71.56 3.63 -14.61
C ASP A 450 -71.30 4.67 -15.71
N SER A 451 -72.20 4.58 -16.68
CA SER A 451 -72.31 5.24 -17.97
C SER A 451 -73.09 6.56 -17.87
N ASP A 452 -72.85 7.45 -18.84
CA ASP A 452 -73.74 8.51 -19.32
C ASP A 452 -74.02 9.66 -18.31
N HIS A 453 -73.95 10.96 -18.65
CA HIS A 453 -74.05 11.69 -19.91
C HIS A 453 -73.25 13.01 -19.81
#